data_AF-A0A0A9FMS0-F1
#
_entry.id   AF-A0A0A9FMS0-F1
#
_cell.length_a   1.000
_cell.length_b   1.000
_cell.length_c   1.000
_cell.angle_alpha   90.00
_cell.angle_beta   90.00
_cell.angle_gamma   90.00
#
_symmetry.space_group_name_H-M   'P 1'
#
loop_
_entity.id
_entity.type
_entity.pdbx_description
1 polymer ?
#
loop_
_entity_poly.entity_id
_entity_poly.type
_entity_poly.pdbx_seq_one_letter_code
_entity_poly.pdbx_strand_id
1 'polypeptide(L)' 'MKFLQDLVPGCNKMFSRALMLDEIINYVQSLQQQVEVRRCRLHLVASRCRSLEF' A
#
# COMPACT_ATOMS: atom_id res chain seq x y z
N MET A 1 1.35 -2.97 21.31
CA MET A 1 0.30 -2.64 20.32
C MET A 1 0.31 -1.17 19.87
N LYS A 2 0.83 -0.20 20.65
CA LYS A 2 0.91 1.23 20.24
C LYS A 2 1.54 1.44 18.86
N PHE A 3 2.67 0.79 18.58
CA PHE A 3 3.35 0.89 17.28
C PHE A 3 2.46 0.58 16.07
N LEU A 4 1.59 -0.45 16.17
CA LEU A 4 0.66 -0.79 15.08
C LEU A 4 -0.46 0.25 14.95
N GLN A 5 -0.91 0.84 16.06
CA GLN A 5 -1.92 1.91 16.04
C GLN A 5 -1.39 3.19 15.40
N ASP A 6 -0.10 3.47 15.54
CA ASP A 6 0.55 4.65 14.94
C ASP A 6 0.87 4.44 13.45
N LEU A 7 1.06 3.18 13.02
CA LEU A 7 1.41 2.83 11.64
C LEU A 7 0.18 2.61 10.74
N VAL A 8 -0.89 2.04 11.28
CA VAL A 8 -2.08 1.63 10.51
C VAL A 8 -3.22 2.64 10.73
N PRO A 9 -3.64 3.38 9.69
CA PRO A 9 -4.75 4.32 9.82
C PRO A 9 -6.03 3.58 10.24
N GLY A 10 -6.76 4.12 11.22
CA GLY A 10 -8.00 3.51 11.73
C GLY A 10 -7.82 2.47 12.84
N CYS A 11 -6.59 1.98 13.06
CA CYS A 11 -6.31 0.95 14.08
C CYS A 11 -6.53 1.46 15.51
N ASN A 12 -6.38 2.76 15.75
CA ASN A 12 -6.62 3.41 17.06
C ASN A 12 -8.10 3.49 17.47
N LYS A 13 -9.05 3.25 16.56
CA LYS A 13 -10.49 3.31 16.82
C LYS A 13 -11.13 1.94 17.08
N MET A 14 -10.35 0.86 17.00
CA MET A 14 -10.85 -0.51 17.06
C MET A 14 -10.75 -1.08 18.49
N PHE A 15 -11.89 -1.53 19.04
CA PHE A 15 -11.97 -2.04 20.42
C PHE A 15 -11.61 -3.53 20.56
N SER A 16 -11.70 -4.31 19.48
CA SER A 16 -11.42 -5.75 19.50
C SER A 16 -10.10 -6.07 18.78
N ARG A 17 -9.36 -7.06 19.30
CA ARG A 17 -8.12 -7.54 18.69
C ARG A 17 -8.32 -8.16 17.31
N ALA A 18 -9.47 -8.79 17.07
CA ALA A 18 -9.81 -9.35 15.76
C ALA A 18 -9.94 -8.25 14.71
N LEU A 19 -10.68 -7.18 15.03
CA LEU A 19 -10.88 -6.05 14.12
C LEU A 19 -9.59 -5.28 13.84
N MET A 20 -8.67 -5.18 14.82
CA MET A 20 -7.35 -4.61 14.57
C MET A 20 -6.54 -5.43 13.56
N LEU A 21 -6.63 -6.77 13.59
CA LEU A 21 -5.93 -7.63 12.64
C LEU A 21 -6.53 -7.52 11.23
N ASP A 22 -7.85 -7.44 11.12
CA ASP A 22 -8.52 -7.24 9.82
C ASP A 22 -8.08 -5.92 9.17
N GLU A 23 -8.04 -4.82 9.94
CA GLU A 23 -7.55 -3.53 9.43
C GLU A 23 -6.08 -3.58 9.00
N ILE A 24 -5.23 -4.31 9.73
CA ILE A 24 -3.83 -4.52 9.35
C ILE A 24 -3.76 -5.26 8.00
N ILE A 25 -4.53 -6.34 7.84
CA ILE A 25 -4.57 -7.13 6.60
C ILE A 25 -5.03 -6.24 5.44
N ASN A 26 -6.11 -5.49 5.63
CA ASN A 26 -6.64 -4.57 4.62
C ASN A 26 -5.61 -3.50 4.22
N TYR A 27 -4.92 -2.92 5.19
CA TYR A 27 -3.89 -1.91 4.93
C TYR A 27 -2.71 -2.48 4.15
N VAL A 28 -2.21 -3.67 4.52
CA VAL A 28 -1.13 -4.34 3.79
C VAL A 28 -1.55 -4.67 2.35
N GLN A 29 -2.76 -5.19 2.14
CA GLN A 29 -3.27 -5.48 0.79
C GLN A 29 -3.40 -4.22 -0.07
N SER A 30 -3.90 -3.11 0.50
CA SER A 30 -3.96 -1.82 -0.19
C SER A 30 -2.57 -1.33 -0.60
N LEU A 31 -1.58 -1.44 0.30
CA LEU A 31 -0.20 -1.05 0.00
C LEU A 31 0.40 -1.90 -1.13
N GLN A 32 0.16 -3.21 -1.14
CA GLN A 32 0.60 -4.09 -2.22
C GLN A 32 0.03 -3.65 -3.58
N GLN A 33 -1.27 -3.37 -3.64
CA GLN A 33 -1.90 -2.87 -4.88
C GLN A 33 -1.29 -1.53 -5.32
N GLN A 34 -1.07 -0.60 -4.39
CA GLN A 34 -0.43 0.68 -4.70
C GLN A 34 0.99 0.53 -5.23
N VAL A 35 1.78 -0.42 -4.70
CA VAL A 35 3.13 -0.71 -5.18
C VAL A 35 3.07 -1.25 -6.61
N GLU A 36 2.19 -2.19 -6.91
CA GLU A 36 2.06 -2.78 -8.25
C GLU A 36 1.61 -1.74 -9.29
N VAL A 37 0.64 -0.89 -8.96
CA VAL A 37 0.23 0.22 -9.83
C VAL A 37 1.41 1.17 -10.08
N ARG A 38 2.17 1.53 -9.04
CA ARG A 38 3.36 2.39 -9.19
C ARG A 38 4.42 1.73 -10.06
N ARG A 39 4.71 0.44 -9.89
CA ARG A 39 5.67 -0.31 -10.72
C ARG A 39 5.25 -0.34 -12.18
N CYS A 40 3.96 -0.54 -12.45
CA CYS A 40 3.42 -0.50 -13.82
C CYS A 40 3.58 0.89 -14.45
N ARG A 41 3.23 1.96 -13.71
CA ARG A 41 3.42 3.34 -14.19
C ARG A 41 4.88 3.67 -14.49
N LEU A 42 5.80 3.26 -13.62
CA LEU A 42 7.24 3.44 -13.84
C LEU A 42 7.72 2.69 -15.09
N HIS A 43 7.27 1.45 -15.29
CA HIS A 43 7.58 0.69 -16.51
C HIS A 43 7.06 1.38 -17.76
N LEU A 44 5.82 1.88 -17.75
CA LEU A 44 5.23 2.61 -18.86
C LEU A 44 6.01 3.89 -19.20
N VAL A 45 6.42 4.64 -18.18
CA VAL A 45 7.25 5.84 -18.39
C VAL A 45 8.61 5.46 -18.95
N ALA A 46 9.25 4.42 -18.41
CA ALA A 46 10.55 3.94 -18.89
C ALA A 46 10.51 3.41 -20.33
N SER A 47 9.47 2.68 -20.72
CA SER A 47 9.29 2.23 -22.10
C SER A 47 9.02 3.39 -23.06
N ARG A 48 8.20 4.37 -22.66
CA ARG A 48 7.99 5.59 -23.45
C ARG A 48 9.26 6.41 -23.63
N CYS A 49 10.11 6.53 -22.60
CA CYS A 49 11.38 7.26 -22.70
C CYS A 49 12.33 6.56 -23.70
N ARG A 50 12.43 5.23 -23.66
CA ARG A 50 13.24 4.46 -24.62
C ARG A 50 12.76 4.58 -26.07
N SER A 51 11.46 4.71 -26.31
CA SER A 51 10.92 4.87 -27.67
C SER A 51 11.13 6.26 -28.27
N LEU A 52 11.50 7.27 -27.45
CA LEU A 52 11.76 8.64 -27.89
C LEU A 52 13.25 8.94 -28.09
N GLU A 53 14.13 7.98 -27.77
CA GLU A 53 15.59 8.07 -27.96
C GLU A 53 16.05 7.48 -29.31
N PHE A 54 15.11 7.17 -30.22
CA PHE A 54 15.32 6.85 -31.63
C PHE A 54 14.55 7.86 -32.50
#